data_AF-B6B9N5-F1
#
_entry.id   AF-B6B9N5-F1
#
_cell.length_a   1.000
_cell.length_b   1.000
_cell.length_c   1.000
_cell.angle_alpha   90.00
_cell.angle_beta   90.00
_cell.angle_gamma   90.00
#
_symmetry.space_group_name_H-M   'P 1'
#
loop_
_entity.id
_entity.type
_entity.pdbx_description
1 polymer ?
#
loop_
_entity_poly.entity_id
_entity_poly.type
_entity_poly.pdbx_seq_one_letter_code
_entity_poly.pdbx_strand_id
1 'polypeptide(L)'
;MAVCVLAAMPAASALAGGKPKGAKATPPEVILQLYAGKTSNWNSGGHAYWGPGGRFQGINKTKDAVGIGKWYVTRQGKLCHEANWHKAEGGAVKAYPHKSCWQFVTAPDGTVWERYLNEDGDWYRHKPGKQVNGNSQQRLFGRISRDLGL
;
A
#
# COMPACT_ATOMS: atom_id res chain seq x y z
N MET A 1 -48.01 0.08 18.00
CA MET A 1 -46.58 -0.22 18.19
C MET A 1 -46.16 -1.17 17.09
N ALA A 2 -45.06 -1.10 16.37
CA ALA A 2 -44.08 -0.06 16.06
C ALA A 2 -43.53 -0.48 14.68
N VAL A 3 -43.39 0.45 13.74
CA VAL A 3 -42.88 0.16 12.38
C VAL A 3 -41.35 0.21 12.42
N CYS A 4 -40.69 -0.95 12.28
CA CYS A 4 -39.24 -1.01 12.14
C CYS A 4 -38.83 -0.59 10.73
N VAL A 5 -38.33 0.64 10.59
CA VAL A 5 -37.68 1.11 9.37
C VAL A 5 -36.24 0.59 9.36
N LEU A 6 -35.95 -0.38 8.50
CA LEU A 6 -34.59 -0.81 8.18
C LEU A 6 -33.94 0.27 7.30
N ALA A 7 -33.12 1.13 7.91
CA ALA A 7 -32.27 2.06 7.18
C ALA A 7 -31.16 1.28 6.47
N ALA A 8 -31.34 1.04 5.16
CA ALA A 8 -30.27 0.53 4.31
C ALA A 8 -29.17 1.60 4.18
N MET A 9 -28.02 1.35 4.83
CA MET A 9 -26.82 2.16 4.61
C MET A 9 -26.33 1.96 3.17
N PRO A 10 -26.06 3.03 2.39
CA PRO A 10 -25.45 2.86 1.09
C PRO A 10 -24.03 2.31 1.28
N ALA A 11 -23.76 1.12 0.74
CA ALA A 11 -22.39 0.68 0.55
C ALA A 11 -21.70 1.70 -0.34
N ALA A 12 -20.69 2.39 0.18
CA ALA A 12 -19.88 3.32 -0.60
C ALA A 12 -19.11 2.55 -1.67
N SER A 13 -19.74 2.35 -2.82
CA SER A 13 -19.10 1.92 -4.05
C SER A 13 -17.96 2.90 -4.33
N ALA A 14 -16.73 2.42 -4.22
CA ALA A 14 -15.58 3.16 -4.71
C ALA A 14 -15.75 3.25 -6.23
N LEU A 15 -16.31 4.36 -6.71
CA LEU A 15 -16.35 4.68 -8.12
C LEU A 15 -14.90 4.77 -8.60
N ALA A 16 -14.42 3.72 -9.28
CA ALA A 16 -13.24 3.79 -10.11
C ALA A 16 -13.53 4.84 -11.18
N GLY A 17 -12.86 5.99 -11.08
CA GLY A 17 -13.08 7.14 -11.93
C GLY A 17 -11.74 7.65 -12.45
N GLY A 18 -11.78 8.41 -13.54
CA GLY A 18 -10.59 9.11 -14.04
C GLY A 18 -10.00 10.05 -13.00
N LYS A 19 -8.80 10.56 -13.27
CA LYS A 19 -8.13 11.55 -12.41
C LYS A 19 -9.10 12.70 -12.08
N PRO A 20 -9.29 13.07 -10.81
CA PRO A 20 -10.22 14.15 -10.46
C PRO A 20 -9.82 15.46 -11.14
N LYS A 21 -10.81 16.19 -11.66
CA LYS A 21 -10.59 17.47 -12.35
C LYS A 21 -9.93 18.47 -11.40
N GLY A 22 -8.90 19.16 -11.90
CA GLY A 22 -8.16 20.14 -11.11
C GLY A 22 -7.24 19.57 -10.03
N ALA A 23 -7.13 18.24 -9.91
CA ALA A 23 -6.27 17.62 -8.90
C ALA A 23 -4.78 17.86 -9.19
N LYS A 24 -4.05 18.27 -8.15
CA LYS A 24 -2.61 18.54 -8.16
C LYS A 24 -1.85 17.42 -7.47
N ALA A 25 -0.54 17.31 -7.70
CA ALA A 25 0.28 16.35 -6.97
C ALA A 25 0.14 16.57 -5.46
N THR A 26 -0.09 15.48 -4.72
CA THR A 26 -0.20 15.54 -3.26
C THR A 26 1.18 15.91 -2.68
N PRO A 27 1.27 16.87 -1.73
CA PRO A 27 2.53 17.21 -1.09
C PRO A 27 3.19 16.00 -0.43
N PRO A 28 4.52 15.85 -0.49
CA PRO A 28 5.22 14.72 0.11
C PRO A 28 4.91 14.50 1.59
N GLU A 29 4.73 15.58 2.34
CA GLU A 29 4.48 15.58 3.78
C GLU A 29 3.15 14.90 4.10
N VAL A 30 2.12 15.10 3.27
CA VAL A 30 0.81 14.45 3.41
C VAL A 30 0.96 12.94 3.18
N ILE A 31 1.71 12.53 2.15
CA ILE A 31 1.95 11.11 1.88
C ILE A 31 2.75 10.48 3.03
N LEU A 32 3.76 11.17 3.57
CA LEU A 32 4.51 10.70 4.72
C LEU A 32 3.61 10.52 5.96
N GLN A 33 2.70 11.45 6.23
CA GLN A 33 1.73 11.29 7.33
C GLN A 33 0.84 10.04 7.14
N LEU A 34 0.40 9.78 5.91
CA LEU A 34 -0.45 8.64 5.57
C LEU A 34 0.26 7.29 5.67
N TYR A 35 1.56 7.21 5.42
CA TYR A 35 2.27 5.92 5.26
C TYR A 35 3.41 5.68 6.25
N ALA A 36 4.15 6.71 6.66
CA ALA A 36 5.33 6.52 7.49
C ALA A 36 4.99 5.83 8.83
N GLY A 37 5.76 4.80 9.16
CA GLY A 37 5.59 4.00 10.37
C GLY A 37 4.36 3.10 10.35
N LYS A 38 3.72 2.88 9.19
CA LYS A 38 2.47 2.11 9.07
C LYS A 38 2.63 0.91 8.15
N THR A 39 1.75 -0.06 8.30
CA THR A 39 1.57 -1.18 7.38
C THR A 39 0.35 -0.92 6.49
N SER A 40 0.54 -0.92 5.18
CA SER A 40 -0.53 -1.04 4.20
C SER A 40 -0.99 -2.48 4.09
N ASN A 41 -2.30 -2.71 4.23
CA ASN A 41 -2.95 -3.98 3.92
C ASN A 41 -3.64 -3.85 2.55
N TRP A 42 -3.10 -4.55 1.55
CA TRP A 42 -3.66 -4.51 0.20
C TRP A 42 -4.84 -5.47 0.08
N ASN A 43 -5.84 -5.09 -0.71
CA ASN A 43 -7.04 -5.92 -0.93
C ASN A 43 -6.70 -7.30 -1.54
N SER A 44 -5.58 -7.40 -2.25
CA SER A 44 -5.07 -8.65 -2.83
C SER A 44 -4.49 -9.61 -1.79
N GLY A 45 -4.42 -9.23 -0.51
CA GLY A 45 -3.89 -10.05 0.58
C GLY A 45 -2.39 -9.89 0.87
N GLY A 46 -1.70 -9.00 0.14
CA GLY A 46 -0.31 -8.62 0.43
C GLY A 46 -0.21 -7.50 1.47
N HIS A 47 1.00 -7.32 2.01
CA HIS A 47 1.29 -6.32 3.02
C HIS A 47 2.58 -5.56 2.70
N ALA A 48 2.62 -4.28 3.05
CA ALA A 48 3.83 -3.45 2.97
C ALA A 48 3.97 -2.60 4.22
N TYR A 49 5.07 -2.74 4.94
CA TYR A 49 5.45 -1.88 6.06
C TYR A 49 6.43 -0.80 5.59
N TRP A 50 6.06 0.45 5.85
CA TRP A 50 6.79 1.66 5.47
C TRP A 50 7.55 2.18 6.69
N GLY A 51 8.63 1.48 7.05
CA GLY A 51 9.39 1.71 8.26
C GLY A 51 10.20 3.02 8.28
N PRO A 52 10.68 3.44 9.45
CA PRO A 52 11.54 4.62 9.59
C PRO A 52 12.84 4.47 8.79
N GLY A 53 13.46 5.61 8.44
CA GLY A 53 14.69 5.63 7.64
C GLY A 53 14.51 5.13 6.21
N GLY A 54 13.28 5.07 5.71
CA GLY A 54 12.98 4.56 4.37
C GLY A 54 13.04 3.03 4.28
N ARG A 55 12.98 2.28 5.39
CA ARG A 55 13.02 0.80 5.35
C ARG A 55 11.70 0.20 4.87
N PHE A 56 11.73 -0.64 3.84
CA PHE A 56 10.57 -1.36 3.31
C PHE A 56 10.61 -2.84 3.73
N GLN A 57 9.47 -3.36 4.18
CA GLN A 57 9.24 -4.78 4.39
C GLN A 57 7.91 -5.21 3.79
N GLY A 58 7.93 -6.16 2.86
CA GLY A 58 6.75 -6.66 2.17
C GLY A 58 6.49 -8.13 2.45
N ILE A 59 5.21 -8.54 2.40
CA ILE A 59 4.78 -9.93 2.33
C ILE A 59 3.84 -10.04 1.13
N ASN A 60 4.07 -11.02 0.25
CA ASN A 60 3.23 -11.19 -0.92
C ASN A 60 1.87 -11.84 -0.56
N LYS A 61 0.94 -11.84 -1.52
CA LYS A 61 -0.43 -12.35 -1.32
C LYS A 61 -0.50 -13.82 -0.87
N THR A 62 0.42 -14.65 -1.34
CA THR A 62 0.50 -16.09 -1.04
C THR A 62 1.27 -16.37 0.25
N LYS A 63 1.86 -15.35 0.88
CA LYS A 63 2.62 -15.44 2.14
C LYS A 63 3.79 -16.43 2.08
N ASP A 64 4.36 -16.61 0.89
CA ASP A 64 5.51 -17.46 0.59
C ASP A 64 6.74 -16.66 0.11
N ALA A 65 6.62 -15.33 0.08
CA ALA A 65 7.72 -14.44 -0.26
C ALA A 65 7.73 -13.18 0.62
N VAL A 66 8.94 -12.69 0.92
CA VAL A 66 9.16 -11.42 1.62
C VAL A 66 9.93 -10.44 0.76
N GLY A 67 9.50 -9.18 0.76
CA GLY A 67 10.21 -8.07 0.12
C GLY A 67 11.06 -7.33 1.12
N ILE A 68 12.35 -7.13 0.83
CA ILE A 68 13.27 -6.34 1.68
C ILE A 68 13.88 -5.24 0.84
N GLY A 69 13.82 -4.00 1.32
CA GLY A 69 14.47 -2.90 0.62
C GLY A 69 14.15 -1.54 1.22
N LYS A 70 13.95 -0.57 0.33
CA LYS A 70 13.71 0.83 0.69
C LYS A 70 12.43 1.38 0.09
N TRP A 71 11.88 2.40 0.72
CA TRP A 71 10.79 3.22 0.21
C TRP A 71 11.10 4.70 0.35
N TYR A 72 10.45 5.52 -0.47
CA TYR A 72 10.62 6.97 -0.49
C TYR A 72 9.40 7.66 -1.09
N VAL A 73 9.27 8.96 -0.80
CA VAL A 73 8.26 9.83 -1.39
C VAL A 73 8.94 10.87 -2.28
N THR A 74 8.44 11.08 -3.49
CA THR A 74 8.97 12.08 -4.43
C THR A 74 8.19 13.38 -4.36
N ARG A 75 8.82 14.49 -4.79
CA ARG A 75 8.19 15.82 -4.89
C ARG A 75 6.98 15.86 -5.83
N GLN A 76 6.87 14.90 -6.75
CA GLN A 76 5.75 14.76 -7.69
C GLN A 76 4.58 13.95 -7.10
N GLY A 77 4.55 13.75 -5.78
CA GLY A 77 3.45 13.05 -5.10
C GLY A 77 3.44 11.56 -5.39
N LYS A 78 4.62 10.91 -5.42
CA LYS A 78 4.72 9.46 -5.59
C LYS A 78 5.28 8.80 -4.34
N LEU A 79 4.72 7.67 -3.94
CA LEU A 79 5.30 6.76 -2.95
C LEU A 79 5.84 5.55 -3.70
N CYS A 80 7.15 5.30 -3.59
CA CYS A 80 7.82 4.22 -4.30
C CYS A 80 8.52 3.28 -3.32
N HIS A 81 8.64 2.02 -3.70
CA HIS A 81 9.57 1.08 -3.09
C HIS A 81 10.46 0.39 -4.12
N GLU A 82 11.66 0.05 -3.68
CA GLU A 82 12.65 -0.74 -4.40
C GLU A 82 13.06 -1.86 -3.44
N ALA A 83 12.73 -3.10 -3.78
CA ALA A 83 12.91 -4.24 -2.89
C ALA A 83 13.31 -5.51 -3.65
N ASN A 84 14.10 -6.35 -2.99
CA ASN A 84 14.33 -7.72 -3.40
C ASN A 84 13.24 -8.60 -2.78
N TRP A 85 12.48 -9.29 -3.63
CA TRP A 85 11.48 -10.26 -3.20
C TRP A 85 12.11 -11.64 -3.14
N HIS A 86 12.25 -12.16 -1.92
CA HIS A 86 12.85 -13.45 -1.65
C HIS A 86 11.78 -14.53 -1.59
N LYS A 87 11.98 -15.61 -2.32
CA LYS A 87 11.07 -16.77 -2.37
C LYS A 87 11.85 -18.06 -2.58
N ALA A 88 11.38 -19.15 -1.99
CA ALA A 88 11.88 -20.50 -2.28
C ALA A 88 11.34 -20.99 -3.63
N GLU A 89 12.24 -21.42 -4.51
CA GLU A 89 11.91 -21.94 -5.83
C GLU A 89 12.96 -22.96 -6.27
N GLY A 90 12.53 -24.18 -6.61
CA GLY A 90 13.44 -25.25 -7.03
C GLY A 90 14.44 -25.68 -5.97
N GLY A 91 14.06 -25.59 -4.68
CA GLY A 91 14.92 -25.97 -3.55
C GLY A 91 15.95 -24.92 -3.12
N ALA A 92 15.98 -23.75 -3.77
CA ALA A 92 16.85 -22.64 -3.42
C ALA A 92 16.05 -21.36 -3.18
N VAL A 93 16.60 -20.42 -2.42
CA VAL A 93 16.01 -19.09 -2.25
C VAL A 93 16.51 -18.18 -3.36
N LYS A 94 15.56 -17.60 -4.09
CA LYS A 94 15.81 -16.64 -5.17
C LYS A 94 15.36 -15.24 -4.74
N ALA A 95 16.07 -14.23 -5.22
CA ALA A 95 15.75 -12.82 -4.98
C ALA A 95 15.35 -12.14 -6.30
N TYR A 96 14.20 -11.49 -6.29
CA TYR A 96 13.63 -10.81 -7.45
C TYR A 96 13.59 -9.30 -7.20
N PRO A 97 14.47 -8.50 -7.82
CA PRO A 97 14.42 -7.05 -7.68
C PRO A 97 13.14 -6.52 -8.32
N HIS A 98 12.41 -5.70 -7.57
CA HIS A 98 11.18 -5.06 -8.06
C HIS A 98 11.10 -3.63 -7.55
N LYS A 99 10.74 -2.72 -8.46
CA LYS A 99 10.43 -1.34 -8.15
C LYS A 99 8.97 -1.08 -8.44
N SER A 100 8.27 -0.48 -7.49
CA SER A 100 6.89 -0.07 -7.70
C SER A 100 6.56 1.27 -7.08
N CYS A 101 5.62 1.99 -7.69
CA CYS A 101 5.19 3.31 -7.25
C CYS A 101 3.66 3.46 -7.28
N TRP A 102 3.16 4.18 -6.28
CA TRP A 102 1.82 4.76 -6.25
C TRP A 102 1.91 6.26 -6.48
N GLN A 103 1.04 6.80 -7.32
CA GLN A 103 0.89 8.25 -7.52
C GLN A 103 -0.29 8.78 -6.73
N PHE A 104 -0.10 9.92 -6.09
CA PHE A 104 -1.11 10.61 -5.31
C PHE A 104 -1.39 11.99 -5.87
N VAL A 105 -2.68 12.33 -5.94
CA VAL A 105 -3.15 13.67 -6.25
C VAL A 105 -4.18 14.12 -5.23
N THR A 106 -4.19 15.41 -4.93
CA THR A 106 -5.18 16.04 -4.05
C THR A 106 -6.13 16.86 -4.90
N ALA A 107 -7.42 16.54 -4.81
CA ALA A 107 -8.48 17.27 -5.49
C ALA A 107 -8.74 18.64 -4.80
N PRO A 108 -9.43 19.59 -5.47
CA PRO A 108 -9.70 20.91 -4.89
C PRO A 108 -10.47 20.89 -3.56
N ASP A 109 -11.23 19.83 -3.30
CA ASP A 109 -11.97 19.60 -2.04
C ASP A 109 -11.08 19.03 -0.90
N GLY A 110 -9.77 18.85 -1.15
CA GLY A 110 -8.83 18.25 -0.21
C GLY A 110 -8.81 16.71 -0.23
N THR A 111 -9.65 16.06 -1.03
CA THR A 111 -9.64 14.59 -1.12
C THR A 111 -8.35 14.10 -1.76
N VAL A 112 -7.66 13.16 -1.11
CA VAL A 112 -6.50 12.45 -1.68
C VAL A 112 -6.97 11.26 -2.52
N TRP A 113 -6.43 11.15 -3.72
CA TRP A 113 -6.63 10.06 -4.66
C TRP A 113 -5.30 9.39 -4.98
N GLU A 114 -5.32 8.08 -5.22
CA GLU A 114 -4.16 7.25 -5.48
C GLU A 114 -4.34 6.40 -6.74
N ARG A 115 -3.26 6.18 -7.48
CA ARG A 115 -3.19 5.30 -8.65
C ARG A 115 -1.93 4.45 -8.58
N TYR A 116 -2.04 3.16 -8.83
CA TYR A 116 -0.90 2.28 -8.99
C TYR A 116 -0.24 2.52 -10.36
N LEU A 117 1.08 2.73 -10.41
CA LEU A 117 1.78 3.11 -11.64
C LEU A 117 2.40 1.94 -12.42
N ASN A 118 2.51 0.76 -11.80
CA ASN A 118 3.13 -0.40 -12.46
C ASN A 118 2.16 -1.18 -13.35
N GLU A 119 0.89 -0.82 -13.31
CA GLU A 119 -0.18 -1.36 -14.16
C GLU A 119 -1.02 -0.17 -14.63
N ASP A 120 -1.76 -0.34 -15.73
CA ASP A 120 -2.74 0.65 -16.19
C ASP A 120 -3.98 0.65 -15.27
N GLY A 121 -3.79 1.12 -14.03
CA GLY A 121 -4.84 1.18 -13.02
C GLY A 121 -5.61 2.50 -13.04
N ASP A 122 -6.86 2.48 -12.56
CA ASP A 122 -7.67 3.68 -12.36
C ASP A 122 -7.21 4.54 -11.17
N TRP A 123 -7.84 5.71 -11.02
CA TRP A 123 -7.71 6.50 -9.80
C TRP A 123 -8.74 6.06 -8.77
N TYR A 124 -8.27 5.92 -7.54
CA TYR A 124 -9.09 5.52 -6.40
C TYR A 124 -9.00 6.59 -5.32
N ARG A 125 -10.12 6.86 -4.64
CA ARG A 125 -10.07 7.65 -3.41
C ARG A 125 -9.22 6.91 -2.38
N HIS A 126 -8.24 7.59 -1.79
CA HIS A 126 -7.38 7.01 -0.75
C HIS A 126 -8.25 6.56 0.44
N LYS A 127 -7.97 5.39 0.98
CA LYS A 127 -8.72 4.80 2.10
C LYS A 127 -7.81 4.69 3.33
N PRO A 128 -7.90 5.62 4.30
CA PRO A 128 -7.04 5.62 5.50
C PRO A 128 -7.11 4.30 6.29
N GLY A 129 -8.26 3.63 6.31
CA GLY A 129 -8.45 2.35 6.99
C GLY A 129 -7.58 1.19 6.47
N LYS A 130 -6.88 1.36 5.34
CA LYS A 130 -5.89 0.39 4.84
C LYS A 130 -4.52 0.54 5.52
N GLN A 131 -4.29 1.62 6.26
CA GLN A 131 -3.02 1.92 6.93
C GLN A 131 -3.15 1.63 8.42
N VAL A 132 -2.37 0.68 8.91
CA VAL A 132 -2.35 0.29 10.32
C VAL A 132 -1.06 0.81 10.96
N ASN A 133 -1.15 1.43 12.13
CA ASN A 133 0.02 1.92 12.86
C ASN A 133 0.97 0.78 13.25
N GLY A 134 2.27 1.03 13.10
CA GLY A 134 3.33 0.07 13.39
C GLY A 134 3.50 -0.99 12.31
N ASN A 135 4.40 -1.94 12.57
CA ASN A 135 4.62 -3.10 11.71
C ASN A 135 3.69 -4.24 12.12
N SER A 136 2.44 -4.19 11.68
CA SER A 136 1.41 -5.16 12.10
C SER A 136 1.72 -6.61 11.67
N GLN A 137 2.60 -6.79 10.69
CA GLN A 137 2.98 -8.11 10.14
C GLN A 137 4.39 -8.57 10.54
N GLN A 138 5.03 -7.90 11.50
CA GLN A 138 6.43 -8.19 11.89
C GLN A 138 6.67 -9.66 12.22
N ARG A 139 5.76 -10.31 12.96
CA ARG A 139 5.89 -11.73 13.34
C ARG A 139 5.82 -12.66 12.13
N LEU A 140 4.89 -12.42 11.22
CA LEU A 140 4.74 -13.23 10.00
C LEU A 140 5.92 -13.02 9.06
N PHE A 141 6.31 -11.76 8.84
CA PHE A 141 7.51 -11.42 8.08
C PHE A 141 8.73 -12.17 8.61
N GLY A 142 8.98 -12.10 9.93
CA GLY A 142 10.12 -12.78 10.54
C GLY A 142 10.05 -14.30 10.47
N ARG A 143 8.85 -14.90 10.44
CA ARG A 143 8.69 -16.34 10.22
C ARG A 143 9.13 -16.72 8.81
N ILE A 144 8.55 -16.08 7.79
CA ILE A 144 8.86 -16.36 6.39
C ILE A 144 10.34 -16.09 6.10
N SER A 145 10.91 -15.00 6.64
CA SER A 145 12.34 -14.71 6.52
C SER A 145 13.21 -15.85 7.07
N ARG A 146 12.91 -16.38 8.26
CA ARG A 146 13.64 -17.53 8.82
C ARG A 146 13.48 -18.79 7.98
N ASP A 147 12.29 -19.06 7.49
CA ASP A 147 12.02 -20.22 6.62
C ASP A 147 12.81 -20.12 5.29
N LEU A 148 13.13 -18.90 4.86
CA LEU A 148 13.98 -18.59 3.71
C LEU A 148 15.46 -18.39 4.08
N GLY A 149 15.86 -18.57 5.34
CA GLY A 149 17.25 -18.39 5.79
C GLY A 149 17.78 -16.95 5.68
N LEU A 150 16.91 -15.94 5.84
CA LEU A 150 17.23 -14.50 5.81
C LEU A 150 17.35 -13.88 7.21
#